data_AF-A0A925QRR3-F1
#
_entry.id   AF-A0A925QRR3-F1
#
_cell.length_a   1.000
_cell.length_b   1.000
_cell.length_c   1.000
_cell.angle_alpha   90.00
_cell.angle_beta   90.00
_cell.angle_gamma   90.00
#
_symmetry.space_group_name_H-M   'P 1'
#
loop_
_entity.id
_entity.type
_entity.pdbx_description
1 polymer ?
#
loop_
_entity_poly.entity_id
_entity_poly.type
_entity_poly.pdbx_seq_one_letter_code
_entity_poly.pdbx_strand_id
1 'polypeptide(L)'
;MYEEVHARRNLANRCVHRRFVERLAQLLPASVSPPIVITDAGFRTPWFQLLALRHWHWIGRIRNRDFVRNDGCDWFAAKSPLRPGAW
;
A
#
# COMPACT_ATOMS: atom_id res chain seq x y z
N MET A 1 -5.85 -5.95 -20.17
CA MET A 1 -4.88 -5.16 -19.38
C MET A 1 -5.53 -3.81 -19.08
N TYR A 2 -5.52 -3.36 -17.82
CA TYR A 2 -6.10 -2.08 -17.39
C TYR A 2 -4.99 -1.12 -16.95
N GLU A 3 -5.06 0.14 -17.36
CA GLU A 3 -4.06 1.17 -17.04
C GLU A 3 -4.75 2.54 -16.89
N GLU A 4 -4.26 3.36 -15.93
CA GLU A 4 -4.64 4.77 -15.80
C GLU A 4 -3.37 5.64 -15.77
N VAL A 5 -3.36 6.69 -16.61
CA VAL A 5 -2.28 7.69 -16.64
C VAL A 5 -2.80 9.01 -16.10
N HIS A 6 -2.02 9.66 -15.24
CA HIS A 6 -2.40 10.93 -14.63
C HIS A 6 -1.33 12.00 -14.83
N ALA A 7 -1.76 13.24 -14.99
CA ALA A 7 -0.85 14.38 -15.07
C ALA A 7 0.03 14.48 -13.82
N ARG A 8 1.29 14.93 -13.98
CA ARG A 8 2.27 15.04 -12.88
C ARG A 8 1.78 15.85 -11.68
N ARG A 9 0.90 16.85 -11.88
CA ARG A 9 0.27 17.63 -10.80
C ARG A 9 -0.58 16.79 -9.83
N ASN A 10 -0.96 15.59 -10.24
CA ASN A 10 -1.73 14.65 -9.43
C ASN A 10 -0.84 13.62 -8.71
N LEU A 11 0.48 13.80 -8.71
CA LEU A 11 1.40 12.91 -8.00
C LEU A 11 1.00 12.81 -6.52
N ALA A 12 0.86 11.58 -6.02
CA ALA A 12 0.42 11.26 -4.66
C ALA A 12 -0.96 11.83 -4.27
N ASN A 13 -1.82 12.18 -5.23
CA ASN A 13 -3.15 12.69 -4.95
C ASN A 13 -4.08 11.60 -4.40
N ARG A 14 -4.62 11.80 -3.20
CA ARG A 14 -5.45 10.83 -2.48
C ARG A 14 -6.78 10.52 -3.19
N CYS A 15 -7.40 11.51 -3.84
CA CYS A 15 -8.63 11.31 -4.58
C CYS A 15 -8.41 10.43 -5.81
N VAL A 16 -7.28 10.63 -6.51
CA VAL A 16 -6.87 9.79 -7.64
C VAL A 16 -6.64 8.35 -7.18
N HIS A 17 -5.88 8.15 -6.10
CA HIS A 17 -5.64 6.83 -5.53
C HIS A 17 -6.93 6.09 -5.17
N ARG A 18 -7.86 6.77 -4.47
CA ARG A 18 -9.15 6.17 -4.09
C ARG A 18 -9.96 5.73 -5.30
N ARG A 19 -10.10 6.62 -6.28
CA ARG A 19 -10.85 6.34 -7.51
C ARG A 19 -10.24 5.18 -8.30
N PHE A 20 -8.92 5.13 -8.39
CA PHE A 20 -8.20 4.04 -9.04
C PHE A 20 -8.53 2.69 -8.38
N VAL A 21 -8.42 2.59 -7.05
CA VAL A 21 -8.70 1.34 -6.32
C VAL A 21 -10.17 0.94 -6.43
N GLU A 22 -11.10 1.91 -6.35
CA GLU A 22 -12.54 1.67 -6.56
C GLU A 22 -12.83 1.10 -7.95
N ARG A 23 -12.24 1.69 -8.99
CA ARG A 23 -12.43 1.22 -10.36
C ARG A 23 -11.78 -0.13 -10.58
N LEU A 24 -10.60 -0.37 -10.04
CA LEU A 24 -9.95 -1.67 -10.12
C LEU A 24 -10.80 -2.76 -9.44
N ALA A 25 -11.39 -2.47 -8.28
CA ALA A 25 -12.28 -3.42 -7.60
C ALA A 25 -13.50 -3.82 -8.43
N GLN A 26 -14.06 -2.89 -9.23
CA GLN A 26 -15.18 -3.18 -10.13
C GLN A 26 -14.78 -4.05 -11.34
N LEU A 27 -13.50 -4.03 -11.73
CA LEU A 27 -12.99 -4.78 -12.86
C LEU A 27 -12.53 -6.20 -12.48
N LEU A 28 -12.26 -6.44 -11.20
CA LEU A 28 -11.84 -7.75 -10.73
C LEU A 28 -13.03 -8.72 -10.66
N PRO A 29 -12.86 -9.99 -11.08
CA PRO A 29 -13.95 -10.97 -11.01
C PRO A 29 -14.34 -11.29 -9.56
N ALA A 30 -15.63 -11.44 -9.29
CA ALA A 30 -16.15 -11.70 -7.94
C ALA A 30 -15.74 -13.05 -7.33
N SER A 31 -15.29 -14.00 -8.15
CA SER A 31 -14.90 -15.36 -7.73
C SER A 31 -13.43 -15.48 -7.30
N VAL A 32 -12.67 -14.38 -7.25
CA VAL A 32 -11.22 -14.39 -7.01
C VAL A 32 -10.91 -13.90 -5.59
N SER A 33 -9.92 -14.52 -4.95
CA SER A 33 -9.33 -14.05 -3.70
C SER A 33 -8.87 -12.58 -3.80
N PRO A 34 -8.82 -11.82 -2.69
CA PRO A 34 -8.36 -10.43 -2.73
C PRO A 34 -6.99 -10.30 -3.40
N PRO A 35 -6.78 -9.29 -4.26
CA PRO A 35 -5.52 -9.12 -4.98
C PRO A 35 -4.37 -8.76 -4.03
N ILE A 36 -3.14 -9.02 -4.50
CA ILE A 36 -1.92 -8.49 -3.90
C ILE A 36 -1.48 -7.29 -4.74
N VAL A 37 -1.48 -6.09 -4.15
CA VAL A 37 -1.05 -4.86 -4.83
C VAL A 37 0.43 -4.59 -4.56
N ILE A 38 1.22 -4.46 -5.63
CA ILE A 38 2.65 -4.17 -5.54
C ILE A 38 2.88 -2.70 -5.93
N THR A 39 3.58 -1.92 -5.09
CA THR A 39 3.85 -0.50 -5.34
C THR A 39 5.29 -0.09 -5.07
N ASP A 40 5.80 0.84 -5.88
CA ASP A 40 7.14 1.41 -5.71
C ASP A 40 7.21 2.44 -4.55
N ALA A 41 8.42 2.86 -4.20
CA ALA A 41 8.66 3.88 -3.20
C ALA A 41 8.11 5.24 -3.66
N GLY A 42 7.06 5.70 -2.96
CA GLY A 42 6.34 6.94 -3.28
C GLY A 42 4.91 6.90 -2.75
N PHE A 43 4.37 5.69 -2.61
CA PHE A 43 3.13 5.44 -1.89
C PHE A 43 3.39 5.43 -0.38
N ARG A 44 2.49 6.07 0.37
CA ARG A 44 2.62 6.31 1.82
C ARG A 44 1.46 5.69 2.58
N THR A 45 1.48 5.75 3.92
CA THR A 45 0.48 5.15 4.82
C THR A 45 -0.97 5.26 4.35
N PRO A 46 -1.48 6.41 3.86
CA PRO A 46 -2.86 6.50 3.37
C PRO A 46 -3.21 5.55 2.22
N TRP A 47 -2.26 5.24 1.34
CA TRP A 47 -2.43 4.26 0.26
C TRP A 47 -2.60 2.85 0.81
N PHE A 48 -1.73 2.44 1.73
CA PHE A 48 -1.78 1.11 2.33
C PHE A 48 -3.02 0.93 3.21
N GLN A 49 -3.45 1.97 3.93
CA GLN A 49 -4.72 1.97 4.67
C GLN A 49 -5.92 1.81 3.74
N LEU A 50 -5.93 2.50 2.59
CA LEU A 50 -6.99 2.37 1.58
C LEU A 50 -7.11 0.93 1.08
N LEU A 51 -5.99 0.24 0.85
CA LEU A 51 -5.98 -1.17 0.43
C LEU A 51 -6.42 -2.11 1.57
N ALA A 52 -5.91 -1.90 2.77
CA ALA A 52 -6.23 -2.70 3.95
C ALA A 52 -7.72 -2.64 4.31
N LEU A 53 -8.35 -1.46 4.19
CA LEU A 53 -9.81 -1.29 4.38
C LEU A 53 -10.65 -2.11 3.39
N ARG A 54 -10.06 -2.55 2.28
CA ARG A 54 -10.71 -3.46 1.32
C ARG A 54 -10.36 -4.93 1.53
N HIS A 55 -9.61 -5.24 2.59
CA HIS A 55 -9.05 -6.56 2.82
C HIS A 55 -8.11 -7.01 1.69
N TRP A 56 -7.47 -6.06 1.00
CA TRP A 56 -6.47 -6.36 -0.03
C TRP A 56 -5.08 -6.48 0.60
N HIS A 57 -4.33 -7.46 0.14
CA HIS A 57 -2.92 -7.61 0.51
C HIS A 57 -2.06 -6.65 -0.32
N TRP A 58 -0.89 -6.29 0.21
CA TRP A 58 -0.01 -5.35 -0.47
C TRP A 58 1.46 -5.59 -0.15
N ILE A 59 2.30 -5.25 -1.12
CA ILE A 59 3.75 -5.20 -1.00
C ILE A 59 4.17 -3.79 -1.44
N GLY A 60 4.89 -3.10 -0.56
CA GLY A 60 5.38 -1.73 -0.82
C GLY A 60 6.88 -1.65 -0.62
N ARG A 61 7.58 -0.96 -1.52
CA ARG A 61 8.99 -0.63 -1.28
C ARG A 61 9.09 0.52 -0.29
N ILE A 62 9.74 0.27 0.85
CA ILE A 62 10.06 1.31 1.83
C ILE A 62 11.30 2.09 1.38
N ARG A 63 11.23 3.42 1.44
CA ARG A 63 12.36 4.32 1.14
C ARG A 63 12.42 5.41 2.21
N ASN A 64 13.63 5.92 2.46
CA ASN A 64 13.92 6.93 3.49
C ASN A 64 13.82 6.36 4.92
N ARG A 65 13.55 7.24 5.89
CA ARG A 65 13.49 6.95 7.33
C ARG A 65 12.05 6.75 7.75
N ASP A 66 11.46 5.64 7.32
CA ASP A 66 10.14 5.23 7.75
C ASP A 66 10.25 4.35 9.01
N PHE A 67 9.27 4.46 9.90
CA PHE A 67 9.13 3.63 11.09
C PHE A 67 7.94 2.69 10.89
N VAL A 68 8.04 1.51 11.46
CA VAL A 68 6.98 0.49 11.49
C VAL A 68 6.79 0.04 12.92
N ARG A 69 5.63 -0.53 13.21
CA ARG A 69 5.35 -1.20 14.48
C ARG A 69 4.44 -2.39 14.22
N ASN A 70 4.58 -3.40 15.04
CA ASN A 70 3.53 -4.40 15.22
C ASN A 70 2.49 -3.86 16.20
N ASP A 71 1.31 -4.46 16.21
CA ASP A 71 0.25 -4.03 17.11
C ASP A 71 0.66 -4.21 18.57
N GLY A 72 0.40 -3.20 19.40
CA GLY A 72 0.86 -3.16 20.79
C GLY A 72 2.38 -2.97 21.01
N CYS A 73 3.19 -2.79 19.96
CA CYS A 73 4.63 -2.55 20.09
C CYS A 73 5.03 -1.08 19.83
N ASP A 74 6.24 -0.72 20.28
CA ASP A 74 6.87 0.56 19.95
C ASP A 74 7.25 0.66 18.47
N TRP A 75 7.32 1.89 17.98
CA TRP A 75 7.83 2.19 16.64
C TRP A 75 9.33 1.92 16.53
N PHE A 76 9.73 1.18 15.51
CA PHE A 76 11.13 0.96 15.16
C PHE A 76 11.40 1.33 13.70
N ALA A 77 12.64 1.72 13.41
CA ALA A 77 13.03 2.06 12.05
C ALA A 77 12.88 0.83 11.14
N ALA A 78 12.22 0.98 10.00
CA ALA A 78 11.98 -0.12 9.05
C ALA A 78 13.27 -0.74 8.50
N LYS A 79 14.41 -0.04 8.64
CA LYS A 79 15.74 -0.48 8.22
C LYS A 79 16.62 -0.93 9.39
N SER A 80 16.06 -0.99 10.60
CA SER A 80 16.80 -1.55 11.73
C SER A 80 17.08 -3.02 11.45
N PRO A 81 18.28 -3.53 11.76
CA PRO A 81 18.52 -4.96 11.74
C PRO A 81 17.46 -5.65 12.61
N LEU A 82 16.90 -6.74 12.09
CA LEU A 82 15.94 -7.57 12.82
C LEU A 82 16.60 -8.00 14.13
N ARG A 83 15.93 -7.73 15.25
CA ARG A 83 16.39 -8.26 16.54
C ARG A 83 16.25 -9.78 16.50
N PRO A 84 17.25 -10.55 16.98
CA PRO A 84 17.08 -11.99 17.14
C PRO A 84 15.82 -12.28 17.97
N GLY A 85 14.92 -13.13 17.47
CA GLY A 85 13.69 -13.53 18.18
C GLY A 85 12.43 -12.71 17.89
N ALA A 86 12.45 -11.80 16.92
CA ALA A 86 11.26 -11.09 16.45
C ALA A 86 10.55 -11.87 15.33
N TRP A 87 9.82 -12.93 15.69
CA TRP A 87 8.83 -13.61 14.84
C TRP A 87 7.57 -13.89 15.64
#